data_AF-A0A919HJU2-F1
#
_entry.id   AF-A0A919HJU2-F1
#
_cell.length_a   1.000
_cell.length_b   1.000
_cell.length_c   1.000
_cell.angle_alpha   90.00
_cell.angle_beta   90.00
_cell.angle_gamma   90.00
#
_symmetry.space_group_name_H-M   'P 1'
#
loop_
_entity.id
_entity.type
_entity.pdbx_description
1 polymer ?
#
loop_
_entity_poly.entity_id
_entity_poly.type
_entity_poly.pdbx_seq_one_letter_code
_entity_poly.pdbx_strand_id
1 'polypeptide(L)'
;MTGEKAFITSGSGADFFVVLAETDIGVSTFAVERDTPGVSTRETRGAETFGLRNGPHVNLVLDDVELPEDALIGVEGKGLKQAW
;
A
#
# COMPACT_ATOMS: atom_id res chain seq x y z
N MET A 1 1.01 8.97 7.27
CA MET A 1 -0.05 8.04 6.80
C MET A 1 -0.01 6.80 7.66
N THR A 2 -1.16 6.39 8.19
CA THR A 2 -1.23 5.23 9.11
C THR A 2 -2.32 4.26 8.67
N GLY A 3 -2.04 2.97 8.67
CA GLY A 3 -3.00 1.92 8.35
C GLY A 3 -2.37 0.60 7.95
N GLU A 4 -3.22 -0.37 7.60
CA GLU A 4 -2.80 -1.68 7.13
C GLU A 4 -3.56 -2.03 5.84
N LYS A 5 -2.85 -2.58 4.85
CA LYS A 5 -3.44 -3.16 3.64
C LYS A 5 -3.15 -4.65 3.62
N ALA A 6 -4.20 -5.47 3.54
CA ALA A 6 -4.09 -6.92 3.55
C ALA A 6 -3.98 -7.50 2.14
N PHE A 7 -3.42 -8.71 2.03
CA PHE A 7 -3.34 -9.53 0.81
C PHE A 7 -2.61 -8.88 -0.37
N ILE A 8 -1.55 -8.11 -0.10
CA ILE A 8 -0.75 -7.47 -1.14
C ILE A 8 0.11 -8.51 -1.85
N THR A 9 -0.23 -8.79 -3.10
CA THR A 9 0.50 -9.72 -3.97
C THR A 9 1.92 -9.22 -4.20
N SER A 10 2.90 -10.12 -4.10
CA SER A 10 4.33 -9.84 -4.31
C SER A 10 4.93 -8.79 -3.37
N GLY A 11 4.24 -8.40 -2.30
CA GLY A 11 4.71 -7.32 -1.43
C GLY A 11 6.00 -7.66 -0.68
N SER A 12 6.39 -8.93 -0.56
CA SER A 12 7.69 -9.32 0.01
C SER A 12 8.89 -8.86 -0.84
N GLY A 13 8.71 -8.66 -2.16
CA GLY A 13 9.74 -8.29 -3.11
C GLY A 13 9.48 -7.01 -3.89
N ALA A 14 8.39 -6.28 -3.59
CA ALA A 14 8.08 -5.02 -4.26
C ALA A 14 9.00 -3.90 -3.77
N ASP A 15 9.49 -3.06 -4.69
CA ASP A 15 10.29 -1.86 -4.35
C ASP A 15 9.41 -0.65 -4.01
N PHE A 16 8.17 -0.63 -4.52
CA PHE A 16 7.19 0.41 -4.25
C PHE A 16 5.77 -0.16 -4.22
N PHE A 17 4.86 0.58 -3.58
CA PHE A 17 3.44 0.24 -3.43
C PHE A 17 2.58 1.38 -3.94
N VAL A 18 1.48 1.03 -4.62
CA VAL A 18 0.43 1.98 -4.96
C VAL A 18 -0.68 1.83 -3.92
N VAL A 19 -0.86 2.88 -3.10
CA VAL A 19 -1.75 2.85 -1.94
C VAL A 19 -2.90 3.81 -2.16
N LEU A 20 -4.13 3.30 -2.02
CA LEU A 20 -5.30 4.17 -1.86
C LEU A 20 -5.50 4.47 -0.37
N ALA A 21 -5.50 5.75 -0.02
CA ALA A 21 -5.70 6.23 1.34
C ALA A 21 -6.75 7.34 1.37
N GLU A 22 -7.47 7.43 2.47
CA GLU A 22 -8.43 8.50 2.71
C GLU A 22 -7.70 9.78 3.14
N THR A 23 -8.11 10.89 2.57
CA THR A 23 -7.64 12.26 2.85
C THR A 23 -8.85 13.15 3.15
N ASP A 24 -8.63 14.36 3.63
CA ASP A 24 -9.71 15.28 4.02
C ASP A 24 -10.71 15.57 2.90
N ILE A 25 -10.28 15.49 1.64
CA ILE A 25 -11.11 15.76 0.46
C ILE A 25 -11.56 14.49 -0.28
N GLY A 26 -11.29 13.31 0.28
CA GLY A 26 -11.73 12.01 -0.24
C GLY A 26 -10.60 11.00 -0.41
N VAL A 27 -10.83 9.94 -1.19
CA VAL A 27 -9.83 8.91 -1.43
C VAL A 27 -8.81 9.38 -2.46
N SER A 28 -7.53 9.28 -2.14
CA SER A 28 -6.39 9.64 -2.97
C SER A 28 -5.48 8.42 -3.21
N THR A 29 -4.68 8.47 -4.26
CA THR A 29 -3.73 7.41 -4.63
C THR A 29 -2.31 7.91 -4.45
N PHE A 30 -1.47 7.12 -3.80
CA PHE A 30 -0.08 7.46 -3.48
C PHE A 30 0.89 6.39 -3.96
N ALA A 31 2.06 6.82 -4.45
CA ALA A 31 3.23 5.96 -4.60
C ALA A 31 4.02 5.97 -3.28
N VAL A 32 4.28 4.80 -2.73
CA VAL A 32 4.99 4.63 -1.46
C VAL A 32 6.19 3.74 -1.70
N GLU A 33 7.39 4.26 -1.47
CA GLU A 33 8.60 3.46 -1.57
C GLU A 33 8.71 2.50 -0.37
N ARG A 34 9.27 1.31 -0.60
CA ARG A 34 9.45 0.32 0.47
C ARG A 34 10.33 0.81 1.60
N ASP A 35 11.33 1.62 1.26
CA ASP A 35 12.33 2.10 2.20
C ASP A 35 11.89 3.38 2.94
N THR A 36 10.68 3.89 2.66
CA THR A 36 10.14 5.03 3.41
C THR A 36 9.99 4.67 4.89
N PRO A 37 10.46 5.52 5.83
CA PRO A 37 10.27 5.29 7.26
C PRO A 37 8.80 5.02 7.62
N GLY A 38 8.58 4.01 8.47
CA GLY A 38 7.23 3.59 8.87
C GLY A 38 6.57 2.57 7.95
N VAL A 39 7.17 2.25 6.80
CA VAL A 39 6.67 1.19 5.90
C VAL A 39 7.27 -0.15 6.31
N SER A 40 6.42 -1.16 6.50
CA SER A 40 6.86 -2.54 6.70
C SER A 40 5.89 -3.56 6.12
N THR A 41 6.39 -4.75 5.80
CA THR A 41 5.56 -5.85 5.31
C THR A 41 5.56 -6.99 6.31
N ARG A 42 4.38 -7.48 6.66
CA ARG A 42 4.19 -8.62 7.55
C ARG A 42 3.64 -9.81 6.79
N GLU A 43 4.39 -10.90 6.79
CA GLU A 43 3.87 -12.21 6.40
C GLU A 43 2.99 -12.74 7.53
N THR A 44 1.68 -12.73 7.33
CA THR A 44 0.72 -13.25 8.31
C THR A 44 0.34 -14.68 7.92
N ARG A 45 0.22 -15.59 8.88
CA ARG A 45 -0.31 -16.96 8.66
C ARG A 45 -1.64 -17.00 7.89
N GLY A 46 -2.45 -15.94 7.97
CA GLY A 46 -3.72 -15.81 7.24
C GLY A 46 -3.60 -15.37 5.77
N ALA A 47 -2.38 -15.06 5.30
CA ALA A 47 -2.12 -14.73 3.90
C ALA A 47 -1.90 -15.99 3.03
N GLU A 48 -2.01 -17.18 3.64
CA GLU A 48 -2.02 -18.45 2.93
C GLU A 48 -3.28 -18.57 2.07
N THR A 49 -3.09 -18.47 0.76
CA THR A 49 -4.14 -18.68 -0.23
C THR A 49 -4.29 -20.16 -0.57
N PHE A 50 -5.48 -20.56 -1.04
CA PHE A 50 -5.76 -21.94 -1.45
C PHE A 50 -4.84 -22.41 -2.60
N GLY A 51 -4.43 -21.49 -3.48
CA GLY A 51 -3.42 -21.67 -4.54
C GLY A 51 -2.37 -20.56 -4.52
N LEU A 52 -1.51 -20.46 -5.54
CA LEU A 52 -0.47 -19.41 -5.65
C LEU A 52 0.48 -19.27 -4.44
N ARG A 53 0.73 -20.37 -3.72
CA ARG A 53 1.56 -20.40 -2.50
C ARG A 53 3.02 -19.93 -2.69
N ASN A 54 3.51 -19.88 -3.93
CA ASN A 54 4.85 -19.36 -4.25
C ASN A 54 4.91 -17.83 -4.37
N GLY A 55 3.78 -17.12 -4.37
CA GLY A 55 3.72 -15.66 -4.33
C GLY A 55 3.22 -15.23 -2.95
N PRO A 56 4.10 -14.95 -1.98
CA PRO A 56 3.66 -14.60 -0.64
C PRO A 56 2.82 -13.32 -0.70
N HIS A 57 1.57 -13.46 -0.30
CA HIS A 57 0.74 -12.31 0.02
C HIS A 57 1.22 -11.76 1.36
N VAL A 58 1.38 -10.44 1.45
CA VAL A 58 1.79 -9.79 2.70
C VAL A 58 0.75 -8.79 3.12
N ASN A 59 0.77 -8.44 4.40
CA ASN A 59 0.10 -7.24 4.87
C ASN A 59 1.13 -6.09 4.83
N LEU A 60 0.78 -5.01 4.14
CA LEU A 60 1.54 -3.77 4.17
C LEU A 60 1.09 -2.97 5.39
N VAL A 61 2.01 -2.70 6.30
CA VAL A 61 1.82 -1.89 7.49
C VAL A 61 2.44 -0.53 7.25
N LEU A 62 1.67 0.51 7.51
CA LEU A 62 2.03 1.91 7.37
C LEU A 62 1.89 2.54 8.75
N ASP A 63 3.00 2.87 9.38
CA ASP A 63 3.04 3.47 10.72
C ASP A 63 3.64 4.88 10.63
N ASP A 64 2.76 5.88 10.68
CA ASP A 64 3.10 7.30 10.60
C ASP A 64 4.04 7.67 9.44
N VAL A 65 3.75 7.12 8.26
CA VAL A 65 4.58 7.31 7.06
C VAL A 65 4.44 8.73 6.52
N GLU A 66 5.53 9.48 6.48
CA GLU A 66 5.60 10.79 5.82
C GLU A 66 5.96 10.62 4.34
N LEU A 67 5.21 11.28 3.46
CA LEU A 67 5.42 11.23 2.01
C LEU A 67 5.64 12.64 1.45
N PRO A 68 6.51 12.79 0.43
CA PRO A 68 6.65 14.04 -0.29
C PRO A 68 5.39 14.36 -1.13
N GLU A 69 5.20 15.63 -1.51
CA GLU A 69 4.03 16.06 -2.27
C GLU A 69 3.91 15.39 -3.66
N ASP A 70 5.05 15.00 -4.25
CA ASP A 70 5.11 14.32 -5.54
C ASP A 70 4.74 12.82 -5.48
N ALA A 71 4.56 12.26 -4.29
CA ALA A 71 4.06 10.90 -4.10
C ALA A 71 2.57 10.76 -4.51
N LEU A 72 1.83 11.87 -4.63
CA LEU A 72 0.43 11.87 -5.05
C LEU A 72 0.29 11.49 -6.53
N ILE A 73 -0.44 10.42 -6.81
CA ILE A 73 -0.75 9.98 -8.18
C ILE A 73 -2.08 10.58 -8.62
N GLY A 74 -2.00 11.56 -9.53
CA GLY A 74 -3.16 12.19 -10.14
C GLY A 74 -3.69 13.37 -9.33
N VAL A 75 -4.99 13.38 -9.02
CA VAL A 75 -5.63 14.48 -8.30
C VAL A 75 -6.12 13.98 -6.95
N GLU A 76 -5.77 14.71 -5.90
CA GLU A 76 -6.21 14.46 -4.53
C GLU A 76 -7.76 14.41 -4.46
N GLY A 77 -8.30 13.49 -3.67
CA GLY A 77 -9.73 13.22 -3.53
C GLY A 77 -10.37 12.50 -4.73
N LYS A 78 -9.61 12.23 -5.80
CA LYS A 78 -10.11 11.55 -7.01
C LYS A 78 -9.49 10.18 -7.27
N GLY A 79 -8.78 9.61 -6.30
CA GLY A 79 -8.01 8.36 -6.40
C GLY A 79 -8.82 7.12 -6.83
N LEU A 80 -10.14 7.11 -6.64
CA LEU A 80 -10.99 6.03 -7.14
C LEU A 80 -11.01 5.93 -8.67
N LYS A 81 -10.73 7.01 -9.40
CA LYS A 81 -10.64 6.96 -10.87
C LYS A 81 -9.42 6.17 -11.37
N GLN A 82 -8.39 6.03 -10.54
CA GLN A 82 -7.15 5.31 -10.84
C GLN A 82 -7.29 3.81 -10.54
N ALA A 83 -8.31 3.43 -9.76
CA ALA A 83 -8.59 2.04 -9.39
C ALA A 83 -9.64 1.36 -10.29
N TRP A 84 -10.29 2.13 -11.17
CA TRP A 84 -11.28 1.65 -12.15
C TRP A 84 -10.65 1.46 -13.53
#